data_AF-A0A381ZLU9-F1
#
_entry.id   AF-A0A381ZLU9-F1
#
_cell.length_a   1.000
_cell.length_b   1.000
_cell.length_c   1.000
_cell.angle_alpha   90.00
_cell.angle_beta   90.00
_cell.angle_gamma   90.00
#
_symmetry.space_group_name_H-M   'P 1'
#
loop_
_entity.id
_entity.type
_entity.pdbx_description
1 polymer ?
#
loop_
_entity_poly.entity_id
_entity_poly.type
_entity_poly.pdbx_seq_one_letter_code
_entity_poly.pdbx_strand_id
1 'polypeptide(L)'
;MTVVQRAFKFLLSAHVVSLIIIFSSGNVLANVSELLSQGDNHRLMGDYPLAEKVYTEALEKEPKNYRILKSLVEVKVILEKYAEAKPLAKKILSRKVMLQKKVKVFVIGQSDALEGVISPNTRTPYHVAELVDETVVTAKFGKTNMRNYLDSKAKAEIPHYRLFFL
;
A
#
# COMPACT_ATOMS: atom_id res chain seq x y z
N MET A 1 -25.78 -47.04 -38.67
CA MET A 1 -24.59 -46.71 -37.85
C MET A 1 -24.23 -45.21 -37.83
N THR A 2 -24.78 -44.38 -38.73
CA THR A 2 -24.44 -42.95 -38.85
C THR A 2 -25.08 -42.04 -37.79
N VAL A 3 -26.31 -42.35 -37.35
CA VAL A 3 -27.04 -41.55 -36.35
C VAL A 3 -26.41 -41.68 -34.95
N VAL A 4 -25.98 -42.87 -34.57
CA VAL A 4 -25.33 -43.15 -33.27
C VAL A 4 -23.97 -42.45 -33.18
N GLN A 5 -23.18 -42.45 -34.26
CA GLN A 5 -21.91 -41.71 -34.33
C GLN A 5 -22.11 -40.20 -34.24
N ARG A 6 -23.20 -39.66 -34.82
CA ARG A 6 -23.52 -38.24 -34.75
C ARG A 6 -23.94 -37.82 -33.33
N ALA A 7 -24.78 -38.62 -32.68
CA ALA A 7 -25.18 -38.41 -31.29
C ALA A 7 -23.97 -38.47 -30.33
N PHE A 8 -23.05 -39.41 -30.56
CA PHE A 8 -21.84 -39.55 -29.75
C PHE A 8 -20.88 -38.36 -29.91
N LYS A 9 -20.74 -37.81 -31.12
CA LYS A 9 -19.95 -36.58 -31.37
C LYS A 9 -20.56 -35.35 -30.71
N PHE A 10 -21.89 -35.23 -30.68
CA PHE A 10 -22.57 -34.14 -29.96
C PHE A 10 -22.38 -34.25 -28.44
N LEU A 11 -22.44 -35.46 -27.90
CA LEU A 11 -22.18 -35.72 -26.47
C LEU A 11 -20.74 -35.35 -26.08
N LEU A 12 -19.75 -35.74 -26.91
CA LEU A 12 -18.35 -35.39 -26.70
C LEU A 12 -18.11 -33.87 -26.77
N SER A 13 -18.72 -33.21 -27.76
CA SER A 13 -18.64 -31.74 -27.92
C SER A 13 -19.24 -31.01 -26.72
N ALA A 14 -20.41 -31.45 -26.24
CA ALA A 14 -21.05 -30.86 -25.06
C ALA A 14 -20.18 -31.01 -23.79
N HIS A 15 -19.50 -32.14 -23.62
CA HIS A 15 -18.58 -32.34 -22.50
C HIS A 15 -17.32 -31.47 -22.61
N VAL A 16 -16.77 -31.26 -23.80
CA VAL A 16 -15.63 -30.35 -24.02
C VAL A 16 -16.03 -28.89 -23.72
N VAL A 17 -17.21 -28.46 -24.17
CA VAL A 17 -17.73 -27.12 -23.86
C VAL A 17 -17.97 -26.94 -22.36
N SER A 18 -18.54 -27.95 -21.69
CA SER A 18 -18.74 -27.93 -20.23
C SER A 18 -17.41 -27.85 -19.46
N LEU A 19 -16.38 -28.57 -19.92
CA LEU A 19 -15.04 -28.52 -19.31
C LEU A 19 -14.42 -27.12 -19.44
N ILE A 20 -14.55 -26.46 -20.60
CA ILE A 20 -14.03 -25.11 -20.83
C ILE A 20 -14.71 -24.08 -19.92
N ILE A 21 -16.03 -24.21 -19.68
CA ILE A 21 -16.78 -23.33 -18.76
C ILE A 21 -16.29 -23.50 -17.31
N ILE A 22 -15.98 -24.74 -16.89
CA ILE A 22 -15.48 -25.02 -15.55
C ILE A 22 -14.08 -24.44 -15.34
N PHE A 23 -13.17 -24.57 -16.31
CA PHE A 23 -11.82 -23.99 -16.22
C PHE A 23 -11.79 -22.46 -16.32
N SER A 24 -12.80 -21.84 -16.94
CA SER A 24 -12.92 -20.38 -17.02
C SER A 24 -13.40 -19.73 -15.72
N SER A 25 -13.84 -20.53 -14.74
CA SER A 25 -14.41 -20.05 -13.46
C SER A 25 -13.39 -19.89 -12.32
N GLY A 26 -12.08 -20.00 -12.62
CA GLY A 26 -11.00 -20.01 -11.63
C GLY A 26 -10.78 -18.73 -10.80
N ASN A 27 -11.55 -17.66 -10.98
CA ASN A 27 -11.29 -16.38 -10.30
C ASN A 27 -12.13 -16.13 -9.04
N VAL A 28 -12.92 -17.09 -8.56
CA VAL A 28 -13.99 -16.76 -7.60
C VAL A 28 -13.54 -16.61 -6.14
N LEU A 29 -12.31 -16.95 -5.74
CA LEU A 29 -11.96 -16.85 -4.31
C LEU A 29 -10.51 -16.47 -3.97
N ALA A 30 -9.87 -15.58 -4.74
CA ALA A 30 -8.63 -14.98 -4.25
C ALA A 30 -8.91 -14.20 -2.95
N ASN A 31 -8.18 -14.54 -1.88
CA ASN A 31 -8.23 -13.81 -0.62
C ASN A 31 -7.68 -12.39 -0.85
N VAL A 32 -8.20 -11.38 -0.14
CA VAL A 32 -7.75 -9.98 -0.30
C VAL A 32 -6.25 -9.83 -0.08
N SER A 33 -5.67 -10.64 0.81
CA SER A 33 -4.21 -10.69 1.02
C SER A 33 -3.44 -11.18 -0.22
N GLU A 34 -4.00 -12.12 -0.97
CA GLU A 34 -3.39 -12.67 -2.19
C GLU A 34 -3.48 -11.65 -3.33
N LEU A 35 -4.63 -11.00 -3.50
CA LEU A 35 -4.81 -9.91 -4.47
C LEU A 35 -3.86 -8.74 -4.16
N LEU A 36 -3.70 -8.37 -2.88
CA LEU A 36 -2.71 -7.37 -2.48
C LEU A 36 -1.29 -7.78 -2.88
N SER A 37 -0.89 -9.03 -2.63
CA SER A 37 0.43 -9.52 -3.03
C SER A 37 0.62 -9.52 -4.54
N GLN A 38 -0.39 -9.92 -5.31
CA GLN A 38 -0.35 -9.91 -6.77
C GLN A 38 -0.24 -8.48 -7.31
N GLY A 39 -1.05 -7.55 -6.80
CA GLY A 39 -0.98 -6.14 -7.15
C GLY A 39 0.37 -5.50 -6.80
N ASP A 40 0.95 -5.87 -5.64
CA ASP A 40 2.28 -5.43 -5.24
C ASP A 40 3.36 -5.97 -6.18
N ASN A 41 3.27 -7.23 -6.59
CA ASN A 41 4.19 -7.83 -7.56
C ASN A 41 4.10 -7.15 -8.92
N HIS A 42 2.90 -6.90 -9.46
CA HIS A 42 2.75 -6.17 -10.73
C HIS A 42 3.31 -4.76 -10.65
N ARG A 43 3.06 -4.05 -9.54
CA ARG A 43 3.63 -2.71 -9.29
C ARG A 43 5.16 -2.75 -9.25
N LEU A 44 5.76 -3.75 -8.59
CA LEU A 44 7.22 -3.92 -8.52
C LEU A 44 7.83 -4.24 -9.90
N MET A 45 7.11 -4.98 -10.73
CA MET A 45 7.51 -5.31 -12.10
C MET A 45 7.26 -4.16 -13.10
N GLY A 46 6.67 -3.05 -12.64
CA GLY A 46 6.33 -1.90 -13.49
C GLY A 46 5.06 -2.09 -14.35
N ASP A 47 4.33 -3.17 -14.17
CA ASP A 47 3.06 -3.44 -14.86
C ASP A 47 1.90 -2.76 -14.12
N TYR A 48 1.89 -1.43 -14.18
CA TYR A 48 0.90 -0.60 -13.50
C TYR A 48 -0.55 -0.84 -13.96
N PRO A 49 -0.85 -1.08 -15.26
CA PRO A 49 -2.21 -1.40 -15.69
C PRO A 49 -2.76 -2.68 -15.05
N LEU A 50 -1.92 -3.72 -14.93
CA LEU A 50 -2.34 -4.97 -14.30
C LEU A 50 -2.44 -4.82 -12.78
N ALA A 51 -1.52 -4.07 -12.15
CA ALA A 51 -1.60 -3.71 -10.74
C ALA A 51 -2.90 -2.97 -10.42
N GLU A 52 -3.30 -2.00 -11.24
CA GLU A 52 -4.55 -1.26 -11.08
C GLU A 52 -5.77 -2.18 -11.09
N LYS A 53 -5.83 -3.12 -12.04
CA LYS A 53 -6.93 -4.09 -12.14
C LYS A 53 -7.04 -4.94 -10.88
N VAL A 54 -5.92 -5.50 -10.42
CA VAL A 54 -5.89 -6.37 -9.24
C VAL A 54 -6.25 -5.59 -7.96
N TYR A 55 -5.73 -4.37 -7.78
CA TYR A 55 -6.10 -3.53 -6.64
C TYR A 55 -7.57 -3.09 -6.67
N THR A 56 -8.15 -2.91 -7.86
CA THR A 56 -9.58 -2.58 -8.00
C THR A 56 -10.43 -3.76 -7.53
N GLU A 57 -10.09 -4.98 -7.93
CA GLU A 57 -10.75 -6.20 -7.44
C GLU A 57 -10.61 -6.36 -5.92
N ALA A 58 -9.41 -6.11 -5.38
CA ALA A 58 -9.18 -6.14 -3.94
C ALA A 58 -10.04 -5.09 -3.20
N LEU A 59 -10.23 -3.91 -3.80
CA LEU A 59 -11.01 -2.83 -3.21
C LEU A 59 -12.51 -3.13 -3.23
N GLU A 60 -13.02 -3.84 -4.22
CA GLU A 60 -14.42 -4.31 -4.25
C GLU A 60 -14.71 -5.24 -3.07
N LYS A 61 -13.76 -6.11 -2.72
CA LYS A 61 -13.86 -7.02 -1.57
C LYS A 61 -13.73 -6.31 -0.24
N GLU A 62 -12.81 -5.34 -0.12
CA GLU A 62 -12.63 -4.52 1.09
C GLU A 62 -12.62 -3.00 0.81
N PRO A 63 -13.79 -2.37 0.60
CA PRO A 63 -13.89 -0.96 0.17
C PRO A 63 -13.35 0.07 1.17
N LYS A 64 -13.12 -0.37 2.41
CA LYS A 64 -12.65 0.47 3.52
C LYS A 64 -11.19 0.20 3.88
N ASN A 65 -10.51 -0.74 3.24
CA ASN A 65 -9.10 -1.04 3.54
C ASN A 65 -8.20 0.11 3.08
N TYR A 66 -7.46 0.69 4.03
CA TYR A 66 -6.57 1.82 3.79
C TYR A 66 -5.41 1.46 2.86
N ARG A 67 -4.82 0.26 3.01
CA ARG A 67 -3.68 -0.17 2.21
C ARG A 67 -4.04 -0.26 0.74
N ILE A 68 -5.18 -0.88 0.42
CA ILE A 68 -5.67 -1.01 -0.96
C ILE A 68 -5.94 0.36 -1.57
N LEU A 69 -6.63 1.24 -0.83
CA LEU A 69 -6.90 2.61 -1.29
C LEU A 69 -5.61 3.39 -1.59
N LYS A 70 -4.61 3.30 -0.72
CA LYS A 70 -3.30 3.96 -0.91
C LYS A 70 -2.59 3.42 -2.14
N SER A 71 -2.45 2.10 -2.26
CA SER A 71 -1.78 1.46 -3.40
C SER A 71 -2.46 1.79 -4.73
N LEU A 72 -3.79 1.78 -4.78
CA LEU A 72 -4.54 2.12 -5.99
C LEU A 72 -4.37 3.59 -6.40
N VAL A 73 -4.33 4.51 -5.43
CA VAL A 73 -4.04 5.94 -5.70
C VAL A 73 -2.65 6.11 -6.29
N GLU A 74 -1.62 5.49 -5.69
CA GLU A 74 -0.24 5.56 -6.19
C GLU A 74 -0.13 5.04 -7.62
N VAL A 75 -0.72 3.87 -7.91
CA VAL A 75 -0.73 3.30 -9.26
C VAL A 75 -1.45 4.21 -10.24
N LYS A 76 -2.63 4.73 -9.89
CA LYS A 76 -3.38 5.65 -10.77
C LYS A 76 -2.64 6.96 -11.02
N VAL A 77 -1.87 7.46 -10.06
CA VAL A 77 -1.01 8.65 -10.24
C VAL A 77 0.13 8.36 -11.23
N ILE A 78 0.77 7.19 -11.12
CA ILE A 78 1.82 6.77 -12.06
C ILE A 78 1.26 6.60 -13.48
N LEU A 79 0.02 6.12 -13.60
CA LEU A 79 -0.72 6.04 -14.86
C LEU A 79 -1.30 7.38 -15.33
N GLU A 80 -1.03 8.48 -14.62
CA GLU A 80 -1.55 9.83 -14.90
C GLU A 80 -3.10 9.95 -14.88
N LYS A 81 -3.79 8.99 -14.25
CA LYS A 81 -5.24 8.95 -14.08
C LYS A 81 -5.70 9.80 -12.89
N TYR A 82 -5.36 11.09 -12.91
CA TYR A 82 -5.60 12.01 -11.78
C TYR A 82 -7.07 12.19 -11.44
N ALA A 83 -7.95 12.18 -12.44
CA ALA A 83 -9.39 12.30 -12.23
C ALA A 83 -9.96 11.16 -11.38
N GLU A 84 -9.42 9.95 -11.54
CA GLU A 84 -9.81 8.76 -10.78
C GLU A 84 -9.08 8.65 -9.44
N ALA A 85 -7.83 9.09 -9.37
CA ALA A 85 -7.04 9.07 -8.14
C ALA A 85 -7.56 10.08 -7.08
N LYS A 86 -7.99 11.27 -7.52
CA LYS A 86 -8.44 12.37 -6.64
C LYS A 86 -9.56 11.99 -5.65
N PRO A 87 -10.68 11.36 -6.06
CA PRO A 87 -11.73 10.98 -5.12
C PRO A 87 -11.27 9.91 -4.12
N LEU A 88 -10.42 8.97 -4.54
CA LEU A 88 -9.83 7.96 -3.66
C LEU A 88 -8.89 8.60 -2.63
N ALA A 89 -8.05 9.53 -3.05
CA ALA A 89 -7.17 10.30 -2.16
C ALA A 89 -7.98 11.12 -1.14
N LYS A 90 -9.07 11.78 -1.57
CA LYS A 90 -9.98 12.48 -0.65
C LYS A 90 -10.60 11.55 0.40
N LYS A 91 -10.96 10.31 0.02
CA LYS A 91 -11.48 9.29 0.95
C LYS A 91 -10.43 8.83 1.97
N ILE A 92 -9.14 8.89 1.62
CA ILE A 92 -8.05 8.65 2.57
C ILE A 92 -7.91 9.84 3.51
N LEU A 93 -7.87 11.06 2.97
CA LEU A 93 -7.67 12.30 3.72
C LEU A 93 -8.85 12.65 4.65
N SER A 94 -10.07 12.22 4.33
CA SER A 94 -11.24 12.43 5.19
C SER A 94 -11.25 11.53 6.43
N ARG A 95 -10.38 10.52 6.50
CA ARG A 95 -10.26 9.67 7.68
C ARG A 95 -9.56 10.45 8.78
N LYS A 96 -10.00 10.21 10.01
CA LYS A 96 -9.23 10.61 11.20
C LYS A 96 -7.82 10.06 11.03
N VAL A 97 -6.82 10.94 11.10
CA VAL A 97 -5.41 10.54 11.02
C VAL A 97 -5.16 9.51 12.13
N MET A 98 -5.10 8.24 11.73
CA MET A 98 -4.71 7.15 12.62
C MET A 98 -3.20 7.15 12.59
N LEU A 99 -2.63 7.96 13.48
CA LEU A 99 -1.20 8.09 13.72
C LEU A 99 -0.69 6.70 14.15
N GLN A 100 -0.15 5.92 13.21
CA GLN A 100 0.03 4.47 13.38
C GLN A 100 1.07 4.12 14.46
N LYS A 101 1.97 5.06 14.78
CA LYS A 101 3.02 4.90 15.79
C LYS A 101 2.98 6.06 16.78
N LYS A 102 2.03 6.05 17.71
CA LYS A 102 2.07 6.95 18.87
C LYS A 102 3.14 6.46 19.84
N VAL A 103 4.11 7.31 20.14
CA VAL A 103 5.16 7.05 21.12
C VAL A 103 5.02 8.00 22.30
N LYS A 104 5.37 7.50 23.49
CA LYS A 104 5.52 8.33 24.68
C LYS A 104 6.93 8.91 24.66
N VAL A 105 7.04 10.23 24.72
CA VAL A 105 8.33 10.92 24.72
C VAL A 105 8.58 11.51 26.10
N PHE A 106 9.76 11.22 26.66
CA PHE A 106 10.25 11.75 27.91
C PHE A 106 11.47 12.62 27.64
N VAL A 107 11.49 13.85 28.14
CA VAL A 107 12.68 14.72 28.07
C VAL A 107 13.58 14.37 29.25
N ILE A 108 14.79 13.87 28.97
CA ILE A 108 15.77 13.52 30.01
C ILE A 108 16.30 14.82 30.63
N GLY A 109 16.20 14.96 31.96
CA GLY A 109 16.72 16.11 32.70
C GLY A 109 15.72 17.25 32.98
N GLN A 110 14.45 17.11 32.59
CA GLN A 110 13.38 18.07 32.90
C GLN A 110 12.15 17.37 33.51
N SER A 111 12.34 16.63 34.61
CA SER A 111 11.23 16.01 35.36
C SER A 111 10.18 17.04 35.79
N ASP A 112 10.64 18.24 36.12
CA ASP A 112 9.83 19.28 36.76
C ASP A 112 9.07 20.13 35.73
N ALA A 113 9.51 20.15 34.45
CA ALA A 113 8.81 20.85 33.37
C ALA A 113 7.49 20.15 32.96
N LEU A 114 7.27 18.93 33.44
CA LEU A 114 6.11 18.11 33.12
C LEU A 114 5.00 18.18 34.19
N GLU A 115 5.17 18.96 35.26
CA GLU A 115 4.19 19.10 36.35
C GLU A 115 2.84 19.69 35.91
N GLY A 116 2.77 20.33 34.74
CA GLY A 116 1.54 20.95 34.21
C GLY A 116 0.97 20.34 32.93
N VAL A 117 1.70 19.45 32.25
CA VAL A 117 1.26 18.87 30.96
C VAL A 117 0.52 17.56 31.23
N ILE A 118 -0.66 17.70 31.82
CA ILE A 118 -1.57 16.58 32.06
C ILE A 118 -2.31 16.30 30.76
N SER A 119 -2.02 15.17 30.11
CA SER A 119 -2.89 14.65 29.06
C SER A 119 -4.28 14.42 29.68
N PRO A 120 -5.38 14.99 29.14
CA PRO A 120 -6.71 14.89 29.74
C PRO A 120 -7.19 13.45 29.97
N ASN A 121 -6.55 12.46 29.34
CA ASN A 121 -6.91 11.04 29.45
C ASN A 121 -5.92 10.18 30.24
N THR A 122 -4.75 10.68 30.66
CA THR A 122 -3.74 9.85 31.35
C THR A 122 -2.98 10.64 32.41
N ARG A 123 -3.04 10.14 33.65
CA ARG A 123 -2.49 10.68 34.91
C ARG A 123 -0.95 10.62 34.99
N THR A 124 -0.25 10.79 33.87
CA THR A 124 1.20 10.56 33.75
C THR A 124 1.86 11.64 32.89
N PRO A 125 3.03 12.18 33.31
CA PRO A 125 3.75 13.24 32.61
C PRO A 125 4.51 12.68 31.40
N TYR A 126 3.85 12.63 30.23
CA TYR A 126 4.53 12.37 28.96
C TYR A 126 3.88 13.15 27.84
N HIS A 127 4.68 13.50 26.82
CA HIS A 127 4.14 13.99 25.56
C HIS A 127 3.80 12.80 24.66
N VAL A 128 2.67 12.89 23.96
CA VAL A 128 2.34 11.95 22.89
C VAL A 128 2.88 12.55 21.59
N ALA A 129 3.74 11.80 20.92
CA ALA A 129 4.21 12.17 19.59
C ALA A 129 3.87 11.05 18.59
N GLU A 130 3.63 11.42 17.35
CA GLU A 130 3.66 10.50 16.23
C GLU A 130 5.10 10.30 15.77
N LEU A 131 5.53 9.04 15.71
CA LEU A 131 6.80 8.64 15.12
C LEU A 131 6.61 8.37 13.63
N VAL A 132 7.20 9.21 12.81
CA VAL A 132 7.29 9.02 11.35
C VAL A 132 8.67 8.45 11.03
N ASP A 133 8.66 7.32 10.35
CA ASP A 133 9.84 6.59 9.88
C ASP A 133 10.04 6.94 8.40
N GLU A 134 11.03 7.78 8.09
CA GLU A 134 11.35 8.23 6.74
C GLU A 134 12.76 7.77 6.37
N THR A 135 12.92 6.99 5.30
CA THR A 135 14.24 6.79 4.70
C THR A 135 14.59 8.01 3.85
N VAL A 136 15.59 8.77 4.28
CA VAL A 136 16.01 9.99 3.59
C VAL A 136 17.27 9.72 2.79
N VAL A 137 17.21 9.99 1.48
CA VAL A 137 18.39 10.08 0.63
C VAL A 137 18.96 11.48 0.80
N THR A 138 20.16 11.61 1.38
CA THR A 138 20.77 12.94 1.55
C THR A 138 20.92 13.63 0.19
N ALA A 139 20.56 14.91 0.13
CA ALA A 139 20.66 15.70 -1.10
C ALA A 139 22.09 15.66 -1.69
N LYS A 140 22.18 15.55 -3.01
CA LYS A 140 23.48 15.61 -3.74
C LYS A 140 24.13 16.98 -3.63
N PHE A 141 23.36 18.03 -3.38
CA PHE A 141 23.82 19.41 -3.40
C PHE A 141 23.63 20.08 -2.02
N GLY A 142 24.76 20.27 -1.35
CA GLY A 142 25.00 21.07 -0.15
C GLY A 142 26.51 21.27 -0.07
N LYS A 143 27.00 22.41 0.44
CA LYS A 143 28.42 22.86 0.39
C LYS A 143 29.40 21.69 0.27
N THR A 144 29.83 21.41 -0.95
CA THR A 144 30.60 20.21 -1.29
C THR A 144 32.08 20.48 -1.05
N ASN A 145 32.66 19.74 -0.10
CA ASN A 145 34.10 19.64 -0.02
C ASN A 145 34.55 18.64 -1.12
N MET A 146 35.68 18.87 -1.79
CA MET A 146 36.21 18.07 -2.91
C MET A 146 36.26 16.54 -2.65
N ARG A 147 36.21 16.11 -1.38
CA ARG A 147 36.09 14.72 -0.94
C ARG A 147 34.85 13.98 -1.47
N ASN A 148 33.74 14.67 -1.72
CA ASN A 148 32.49 14.03 -2.18
C ASN A 148 32.54 13.51 -3.64
N TYR A 149 33.56 13.87 -4.41
CA TYR A 149 33.75 13.38 -5.79
C TYR A 149 34.59 12.10 -5.88
N LEU A 150 35.28 11.74 -4.78
CA LEU A 150 36.14 10.55 -4.72
C LEU A 150 35.41 9.31 -4.18
N ASP A 151 34.28 9.50 -3.49
CA ASP A 151 33.46 8.41 -2.97
C ASP A 151 32.31 8.13 -3.95
N SER A 152 32.52 7.16 -4.85
CA SER A 152 31.57 6.78 -5.91
C SER A 152 30.41 5.91 -5.41
N LYS A 153 30.36 5.60 -4.12
CA LYS A 153 29.26 4.83 -3.54
C LYS A 153 28.00 5.68 -3.49
N ALA A 154 26.92 5.17 -4.09
CA ALA A 154 25.58 5.70 -3.86
C ALA A 154 25.38 5.83 -2.36
N LYS A 155 25.12 7.04 -1.87
CA LYS A 155 24.94 7.29 -0.44
C LYS A 155 23.83 6.38 0.06
N ALA A 156 24.15 5.54 1.04
CA ALA A 156 23.18 4.62 1.64
C ALA A 156 21.97 5.42 2.15
N GLU A 157 20.77 4.86 1.97
CA GLU A 157 19.55 5.40 2.56
C GLU A 157 19.71 5.44 4.09
N ILE A 158 19.49 6.61 4.69
CA ILE A 158 19.62 6.77 6.14
C ILE A 158 18.21 6.83 6.73
N PRO A 159 17.83 5.90 7.63
CA PRO A 159 16.57 6.00 8.33
C PRO A 159 16.56 7.26 9.21
N HIS A 160 15.55 8.10 9.06
CA HIS A 160 15.28 9.26 9.89
C HIS A 160 13.97 9.06 10.63
N TYR A 161 14.02 9.33 11.93
CA TYR A 161 12.85 9.31 12.79
C TYR A 161 12.44 10.75 13.08
N ARG A 162 11.22 11.13 12.70
CA ARG A 162 10.64 12.42 13.04
C ARG A 162 9.52 12.24 14.05
N LEU A 163 9.55 13.05 15.11
CA LEU A 163 8.51 13.08 16.14
C LEU A 163 7.61 14.29 15.90
N PHE A 164 6.31 14.06 15.73
CA PHE A 164 5.29 15.11 15.67
C PHE A 164 4.48 15.10 16.95
N PHE A 165 4.71 16.07 17.82
CA PHE A 165 3.94 16.22 19.07
C PHE A 165 2.47 16.54 18.77
N LEU A 166 1.56 15.88 19.49
CA LEU A 166 0.10 16.00 19.35
C LEU A 166 -0.51 16.92 20.41
#